data_AF-A0A6Y0G794-F1
#
_entry.id   AF-A0A6Y0G794-F1
#
_cell.length_a   1.000
_cell.length_b   1.000
_cell.length_c   1.000
_cell.angle_alpha   90.00
_cell.angle_beta   90.00
_cell.angle_gamma   90.00
#
_symmetry.space_group_name_H-M   'P 1'
#
loop_
_entity.id
_entity.type
_entity.pdbx_description
1 polymer ?
#
loop_
_entity_poly.entity_id
_entity_poly.type
_entity_poly.pdbx_seq_one_letter_code
_entity_poly.pdbx_strand_id
1 'polypeptide(L)'
;MDSLRYETFSQFDHNDPFFDSLKSDYKEFPDWLKKKADANESAYILYDENHKIEGFMYLKENDDAGDISPQLPNGNHLKIGTFKFESKGTLRGQRFLKKAFDRAFGSGSDDIYVTVFEKHAHLVKLFQAYGFYIHGEKETQNGKEFVYARSLSDVNGDVLLDYPLVLPTEKKKFILAIRPDYHTRLFPDSKLVNESPDIVQDVSHTNSIHKIYICGMDSVQLMHRGDVIVIYRMTDGKGPAKYRSVATSICVVESVRHITSFNDEDSFVKYCYKFSVFSEKELRNFYRTKRSPYIVRFTYNIALQKRPTREMLIDQVGLRGDRTGRWGNFEITDQQFNEILRLGCVNESFIIH
;
A
#
# COMPACT_ATOMS: atom_id res chain seq x y z
N MET A 1 -14.42 12.58 -3.77
CA MET A 1 -13.63 12.23 -4.98
C MET A 1 -12.23 11.85 -4.56
N ASP A 2 -11.62 10.87 -5.22
CA ASP A 2 -10.21 10.53 -4.97
C ASP A 2 -9.30 11.69 -5.40
N SER A 3 -8.40 12.11 -4.51
CA SER A 3 -7.40 13.16 -4.73
C SER A 3 -6.28 12.72 -5.65
N LEU A 4 -5.96 11.42 -5.70
CA LEU A 4 -4.93 10.87 -6.58
C LEU A 4 -5.57 10.32 -7.85
N ARG A 5 -5.16 10.86 -9.00
CA ARG A 5 -5.74 10.52 -10.30
C ARG A 5 -4.66 10.09 -11.28
N TYR A 6 -5.03 9.25 -12.23
CA TYR A 6 -4.16 8.89 -13.36
C TYR A 6 -4.71 9.60 -14.60
N GLU A 7 -4.00 10.63 -15.04
CA GLU A 7 -4.49 11.61 -16.02
C GLU A 7 -3.45 11.78 -17.14
N THR A 8 -3.92 12.07 -18.35
CA THR A 8 -3.02 12.39 -19.46
C THR A 8 -2.31 13.71 -19.20
N PHE A 9 -1.12 13.91 -19.77
CA PHE A 9 -0.39 15.18 -19.60
C PHE A 9 -1.18 16.39 -20.10
N SER A 10 -2.12 16.21 -21.03
CA SER A 10 -3.02 17.27 -21.52
C SER A 10 -4.12 17.69 -20.52
N GLN A 11 -4.31 16.96 -19.42
CA GLN A 11 -5.44 17.16 -18.49
C GLN A 11 -5.12 18.01 -17.25
N PHE A 12 -3.85 18.36 -17.00
CA PHE A 12 -3.45 19.15 -15.84
C PHE A 12 -2.61 20.37 -16.23
N ASP A 13 -2.60 21.38 -15.36
CA ASP A 13 -1.93 22.65 -15.61
C ASP A 13 -0.41 22.52 -15.44
N HIS A 14 0.33 22.62 -16.55
CA HIS A 14 1.80 22.61 -16.57
C HIS A 14 2.40 23.88 -15.96
N ASN A 15 1.61 24.95 -15.81
CA ASN A 15 2.01 26.20 -15.18
C ASN A 15 1.66 26.26 -13.69
N ASP A 16 1.15 25.18 -13.10
CA ASP A 16 0.92 25.14 -11.66
C ASP A 16 2.25 25.35 -10.91
N PRO A 17 2.27 26.21 -9.86
CA PRO A 17 3.49 26.52 -9.10
C PRO A 17 4.20 25.29 -8.51
N PHE A 18 3.48 24.18 -8.34
CA PHE A 18 4.07 22.90 -7.97
C PHE A 18 5.26 22.51 -8.88
N PHE A 19 5.20 22.81 -10.18
CA PHE A 19 6.26 22.45 -11.12
C PHE A 19 7.44 23.42 -11.14
N ASP A 20 7.35 24.59 -10.50
CA ASP A 20 8.38 25.63 -10.59
C ASP A 20 9.75 25.15 -10.10
N SER A 21 9.79 24.39 -9.00
CA SER A 21 11.04 23.82 -8.51
C SER A 21 11.63 22.79 -9.48
N LEU A 22 10.79 22.00 -10.17
CA LEU A 22 11.25 21.03 -11.16
C LEU A 22 11.81 21.72 -12.41
N LYS A 23 11.16 22.80 -12.86
CA LYS A 23 11.65 23.65 -13.96
C LYS A 23 12.95 24.37 -13.60
N SER A 24 13.15 24.70 -12.32
CA SER A 24 14.41 25.28 -11.83
C SER A 24 15.54 24.25 -11.75
N ASP A 25 15.23 23.01 -11.37
CA ASP A 25 16.20 21.93 -11.22
C ASP A 25 16.60 21.30 -12.57
N TYR A 26 15.68 21.27 -13.53
CA TYR A 26 15.85 20.69 -14.86
C TYR A 26 15.42 21.70 -15.92
N LYS A 27 16.38 22.28 -16.66
CA LYS A 27 16.09 23.34 -17.66
C LYS A 27 15.20 22.84 -18.80
N GLU A 28 15.31 21.56 -19.13
CA GLU A 28 14.58 20.86 -20.17
C GLU A 28 13.16 20.42 -19.74
N PHE A 29 12.79 20.60 -18.47
CA PHE A 29 11.52 20.10 -17.92
C PHE A 29 10.26 20.63 -18.63
N PRO A 30 10.17 21.92 -19.04
CA PRO A 30 9.02 22.40 -19.80
C PRO A 30 8.85 21.67 -21.15
N ASP A 31 9.95 21.45 -21.87
CA ASP A 31 9.94 20.72 -23.13
C ASP A 31 9.61 19.24 -22.92
N TRP A 32 10.06 18.66 -21.81
CA TRP A 32 9.70 17.31 -21.41
C TRP A 32 8.19 17.16 -21.16
N LEU A 33 7.58 18.07 -20.40
CA LEU A 33 6.12 18.08 -20.17
C LEU A 33 5.34 18.15 -21.49
N LYS A 34 5.76 19.03 -22.40
CA LYS A 34 5.15 19.18 -23.73
C LYS A 34 5.28 17.90 -24.55
N LYS A 35 6.48 17.33 -24.63
CA LYS A 35 6.73 16.06 -25.34
C LYS A 35 5.85 14.93 -24.82
N LYS A 36 5.64 14.85 -23.50
CA LYS A 36 4.78 13.85 -22.87
C LYS A 36 3.30 14.07 -23.16
N ALA A 37 2.86 15.33 -23.23
CA ALA A 37 1.52 15.67 -23.70
C ALA A 37 1.30 15.30 -25.18
N ASP A 38 2.25 15.63 -26.05
CA ASP A 38 2.18 15.32 -27.49
C ASP A 38 2.16 13.81 -27.75
N ALA A 39 2.85 13.03 -26.91
CA ALA A 39 2.85 11.57 -26.95
C ALA A 39 1.61 10.92 -26.29
N ASN A 40 0.65 11.72 -25.79
CA ASN A 40 -0.54 11.28 -25.07
C ASN A 40 -0.23 10.34 -23.88
N GLU A 41 0.89 10.59 -23.22
CA GLU A 41 1.29 9.83 -22.03
C GLU A 41 0.49 10.28 -20.81
N SER A 42 0.55 9.50 -19.73
CA SER A 42 -0.20 9.75 -18.49
C SER A 42 0.71 9.70 -17.26
N ALA A 43 0.28 10.36 -16.20
CA ALA A 43 0.97 10.41 -14.92
C ALA A 43 -0.03 10.37 -13.76
N TYR A 44 0.47 10.01 -12.57
CA TYR A 44 -0.30 10.11 -11.35
C TYR A 44 -0.19 11.53 -10.78
N ILE A 45 -1.34 12.19 -10.60
CA ILE A 45 -1.45 13.56 -10.10
C ILE A 45 -2.25 13.55 -8.80
N LEU A 46 -1.70 14.14 -7.75
CA LEU A 46 -2.37 14.32 -6.47
C LEU A 46 -2.82 15.77 -6.34
N TYR A 47 -4.12 15.98 -6.12
CA TYR A 47 -4.71 17.29 -5.90
C TYR A 47 -5.09 17.50 -4.44
N ASP A 48 -5.00 18.74 -3.96
CA ASP A 48 -5.56 19.16 -2.68
C ASP A 48 -7.07 19.48 -2.77
N GLU A 49 -7.64 19.91 -1.65
CA GLU A 49 -9.06 20.31 -1.55
C GLU A 49 -9.41 21.53 -2.42
N ASN A 50 -8.43 22.35 -2.80
CA ASN A 50 -8.58 23.52 -3.66
C ASN A 50 -8.20 23.24 -5.13
N HIS A 51 -8.05 21.95 -5.51
CA HIS A 51 -7.60 21.52 -6.83
C HIS A 51 -6.21 22.02 -7.25
N LYS A 52 -5.31 22.28 -6.30
CA LYS A 52 -3.88 22.52 -6.57
C LYS A 52 -3.09 21.23 -6.57
N ILE A 53 -2.07 21.16 -7.42
CA ILE A 53 -1.21 19.99 -7.52
C ILE A 53 -0.31 19.93 -6.30
N GLU A 54 -0.29 18.78 -5.62
CA GLU A 54 0.56 18.52 -4.46
C GLU A 54 1.43 17.28 -4.64
N GLY A 55 1.26 16.54 -5.73
CA GLY A 55 2.07 15.37 -6.01
C GLY A 55 2.00 14.96 -7.47
N PHE A 56 3.10 14.41 -7.94
CA PHE A 56 3.29 13.99 -9.32
C PHE A 56 4.19 12.76 -9.35
N MET A 57 3.75 11.71 -10.04
CA MET A 57 4.57 10.55 -10.34
C MET A 57 4.35 10.10 -11.79
N TYR A 58 5.40 10.20 -12.58
CA TYR A 58 5.43 9.65 -13.93
C TYR A 58 6.18 8.31 -13.94
N LEU A 59 5.58 7.30 -14.54
CA LEU A 59 6.15 5.96 -14.70
C LEU A 59 6.38 5.67 -16.17
N LYS A 60 7.53 5.09 -16.52
CA LYS A 60 7.84 4.63 -17.87
C LYS A 60 8.09 3.12 -17.84
N GLU A 61 7.29 2.39 -18.61
CA GLU A 61 7.39 0.94 -18.76
C GLU A 61 8.37 0.57 -19.87
N ASN A 62 8.99 -0.60 -19.72
CA ASN A 62 9.94 -1.15 -20.69
C ASN A 62 11.04 -0.14 -21.04
N ASP A 63 11.55 0.54 -20.01
CA ASP A 63 12.69 1.44 -20.17
C ASP A 63 13.95 0.61 -20.44
N ASP A 64 14.79 1.06 -21.37
CA ASP A 64 16.00 0.34 -21.78
C ASP A 64 17.15 0.46 -20.78
N ALA A 65 17.06 1.39 -19.81
CA ALA A 65 18.05 1.65 -18.78
C ALA A 65 19.49 1.81 -19.31
N GLY A 66 19.64 2.17 -20.59
CA GLY A 66 20.92 2.09 -21.31
C GLY A 66 21.97 3.10 -20.83
N ASP A 67 21.55 4.12 -20.08
CA ASP A 67 22.39 5.21 -19.58
C ASP A 67 22.78 5.07 -18.10
N ILE A 68 22.63 3.88 -17.52
CA ILE A 68 22.96 3.57 -16.12
C ILE A 68 24.27 2.80 -16.03
N SER A 69 25.13 3.15 -15.05
CA SER A 69 26.37 2.42 -14.76
C SER A 69 26.46 2.03 -13.27
N PRO A 70 26.67 0.73 -12.95
CA PRO A 70 26.66 -0.43 -13.85
C PRO A 70 25.27 -0.64 -14.49
N GLN A 71 25.22 -1.31 -15.64
CA GLN A 71 23.94 -1.61 -16.30
C GLN A 71 23.01 -2.42 -15.37
N LEU A 72 21.70 -2.20 -15.49
CA LEU A 72 20.71 -3.05 -14.83
C LEU A 72 20.75 -4.47 -15.42
N PRO A 73 20.32 -5.49 -14.67
CA PRO A 73 20.15 -6.84 -15.20
C PRO A 73 19.24 -6.83 -16.44
N ASN A 74 19.40 -7.79 -17.35
CA ASN A 74 18.46 -7.89 -18.48
C ASN A 74 17.04 -8.18 -17.98
N GLY A 75 16.06 -7.36 -18.39
CA GLY A 75 14.66 -7.56 -18.03
C GLY A 75 13.76 -6.41 -18.47
N ASN A 76 12.51 -6.46 -18.01
CA ASN A 76 11.52 -5.42 -18.19
C ASN A 76 11.58 -4.42 -17.03
N HIS A 77 12.16 -3.25 -17.27
CA HIS A 77 12.33 -2.23 -16.24
C HIS A 77 11.13 -1.27 -16.17
N LEU A 78 10.58 -1.08 -14.96
CA LEU A 78 9.71 0.07 -14.68
C LEU A 78 10.56 1.21 -14.11
N LYS A 79 10.65 2.32 -14.85
CA LYS A 79 11.28 3.53 -14.36
C LYS A 79 10.27 4.43 -13.66
N ILE A 80 10.58 4.83 -12.43
CA ILE A 80 9.97 6.01 -11.81
C ILE A 80 10.72 7.23 -12.36
N GLY A 81 10.15 7.88 -13.38
CA GLY A 81 10.86 8.91 -14.16
C GLY A 81 10.92 10.26 -13.46
N THR A 82 9.78 10.77 -13.00
CA THR A 82 9.74 12.00 -12.22
C THR A 82 8.83 11.77 -11.04
N PHE A 83 9.33 12.08 -9.84
CA PHE A 83 8.59 11.84 -8.60
C PHE A 83 8.78 13.01 -7.64
N LYS A 84 7.68 13.70 -7.34
CA LYS A 84 7.66 14.83 -6.41
C LYS A 84 6.34 14.86 -5.65
N PHE A 85 6.37 15.24 -4.38
CA PHE A 85 5.16 15.53 -3.60
C PHE A 85 5.46 16.52 -2.48
N GLU A 86 4.45 17.30 -2.11
CA GLU A 86 4.51 18.22 -0.98
C GLU A 86 4.22 17.48 0.33
N SER A 87 5.18 17.54 1.27
CA SER A 87 5.10 16.84 2.55
C SER A 87 4.31 17.67 3.57
N LYS A 88 2.98 17.50 3.61
CA LYS A 88 2.11 18.10 4.64
C LYS A 88 1.94 17.22 5.89
N GLY A 89 2.94 16.41 6.24
CA GLY A 89 2.87 15.49 7.39
C GLY A 89 2.05 14.20 7.16
N THR A 90 1.56 14.01 5.94
CA THR A 90 0.80 12.87 5.43
C THR A 90 1.72 11.79 4.81
N LEU A 91 1.30 10.53 4.83
CA LEU A 91 2.05 9.38 4.29
C LEU A 91 1.89 9.20 2.77
N ARG A 92 1.82 10.31 2.01
CA ARG A 92 1.54 10.33 0.57
C ARG A 92 2.60 9.61 -0.27
N GLY A 93 3.87 9.70 0.11
CA GLY A 93 4.94 8.96 -0.55
C GLY A 93 4.69 7.45 -0.57
N GLN A 94 4.15 6.88 0.50
CA GLN A 94 3.79 5.45 0.55
C GLN A 94 2.66 5.11 -0.42
N ARG A 95 1.70 6.02 -0.60
CA ARG A 95 0.61 5.85 -1.55
C ARG A 95 1.10 5.80 -3.00
N PHE A 96 1.97 6.74 -3.38
CA PHE A 96 2.60 6.73 -4.71
C PHE A 96 3.43 5.47 -4.92
N LEU A 97 4.22 5.08 -3.92
CA LEU A 97 5.03 3.88 -4.00
C LEU A 97 4.18 2.62 -4.18
N LYS A 98 3.04 2.52 -3.47
CA LYS A 98 2.07 1.45 -3.70
C LYS A 98 1.58 1.44 -5.15
N LYS A 99 1.26 2.60 -5.75
CA LYS A 99 0.85 2.67 -7.17
C LYS A 99 1.97 2.29 -8.13
N ALA A 100 3.23 2.60 -7.81
CA ALA A 100 4.38 2.14 -8.58
C ALA A 100 4.49 0.61 -8.56
N PHE A 101 4.38 -0.02 -7.39
CA PHE A 101 4.36 -1.48 -7.29
C PHE A 101 3.16 -2.09 -8.03
N ASP A 102 1.94 -1.59 -7.79
CA ASP A 102 0.73 -2.08 -8.46
C ASP A 102 0.91 -2.03 -10.00
N ARG A 103 1.52 -0.96 -10.53
CA ARG A 103 1.81 -0.83 -11.97
C ARG A 103 2.85 -1.85 -12.42
N ALA A 104 3.97 -1.98 -11.71
CA ALA A 104 5.07 -2.86 -12.09
C ALA A 104 4.67 -4.34 -12.16
N PHE A 105 3.94 -4.83 -11.13
CA PHE A 105 3.40 -6.18 -11.16
C PHE A 105 2.32 -6.35 -12.23
N GLY A 106 1.52 -5.31 -12.49
CA GLY A 106 0.50 -5.31 -13.54
C GLY A 106 1.07 -5.32 -14.96
N SER A 107 2.26 -4.76 -15.17
CA SER A 107 2.97 -4.74 -16.44
C SER A 107 3.92 -5.93 -16.65
N GLY A 108 4.11 -6.78 -15.65
CA GLY A 108 5.09 -7.86 -15.72
C GLY A 108 6.54 -7.35 -15.78
N SER A 109 6.82 -6.26 -15.06
CA SER A 109 8.18 -5.76 -14.87
C SER A 109 8.97 -6.69 -13.95
N ASP A 110 10.27 -6.82 -14.21
CA ASP A 110 11.20 -7.60 -13.40
C ASP A 110 11.75 -6.78 -12.22
N ASP A 111 11.90 -5.47 -12.43
CA ASP A 111 12.37 -4.53 -11.42
C ASP A 111 11.74 -3.14 -11.57
N ILE A 112 11.93 -2.34 -10.52
CA ILE A 112 11.63 -0.92 -10.49
C ILE A 112 12.92 -0.18 -10.21
N TYR A 113 13.17 0.90 -10.93
CA TYR A 113 14.29 1.79 -10.61
C TYR A 113 13.90 3.27 -10.67
N VAL A 114 14.68 4.09 -9.97
CA VAL A 114 14.51 5.55 -9.88
C VAL A 114 15.88 6.21 -9.87
N THR A 115 15.99 7.38 -10.52
CA THR A 115 17.18 8.23 -10.41
C THR A 115 16.86 9.41 -9.50
N VAL A 116 17.74 9.69 -8.53
CA VAL A 116 17.50 10.68 -7.48
C VAL A 116 18.79 11.46 -7.21
N PHE A 117 18.71 12.78 -7.17
CA PHE A 117 19.80 13.61 -6.65
C PHE A 117 19.98 13.44 -5.14
N GLU A 118 21.22 13.42 -4.68
CA GLU A 118 21.59 13.22 -3.26
C GLU A 118 20.87 14.20 -2.30
N LYS A 119 20.58 15.42 -2.77
CA LYS A 119 19.84 16.45 -2.01
C LYS A 119 18.46 16.00 -1.54
N HIS A 120 17.86 14.96 -2.14
CA HIS A 120 16.53 14.44 -1.79
C HIS A 120 16.59 13.26 -0.80
N ALA A 121 17.31 13.41 0.31
CA ALA A 121 17.50 12.37 1.32
C ALA A 121 16.20 11.71 1.85
N HIS A 122 15.08 12.44 1.84
CA HIS A 122 13.79 11.90 2.28
C HIS A 122 13.19 10.88 1.29
N LEU A 123 13.37 11.09 -0.02
CA LEU A 123 12.94 10.13 -1.05
C LEU A 123 13.79 8.87 -0.98
N VAL A 124 15.11 9.04 -0.84
CA VAL A 124 16.05 7.92 -0.67
C VAL A 124 15.64 7.03 0.50
N LYS A 125 15.37 7.63 1.67
CA LYS A 125 14.92 6.88 2.86
C LYS A 125 13.58 6.16 2.62
N LEU A 126 12.66 6.79 1.87
CA LEU A 126 11.39 6.16 1.51
C LEU A 126 11.64 4.91 0.66
N PHE A 127 12.41 5.02 -0.43
CA PHE A 127 12.70 3.89 -1.31
C PHE A 127 13.45 2.78 -0.58
N GLN A 128 14.50 3.11 0.20
CA GLN A 128 15.26 2.13 0.96
C GLN A 128 14.41 1.38 2.00
N ALA A 129 13.45 2.06 2.63
CA ALA A 129 12.53 1.42 3.57
C ALA A 129 11.66 0.33 2.91
N TYR A 130 11.56 0.33 1.58
CA TYR A 130 10.84 -0.66 0.78
C TYR A 130 11.78 -1.35 -0.22
N GLY A 131 12.98 -1.73 0.22
CA GLY A 131 13.81 -2.71 -0.49
C GLY A 131 14.60 -2.17 -1.68
N PHE A 132 14.57 -0.86 -1.96
CA PHE A 132 15.44 -0.30 -2.99
C PHE A 132 16.86 -0.17 -2.47
N TYR A 133 17.82 -0.64 -3.25
CA TYR A 133 19.25 -0.53 -2.97
C TYR A 133 19.92 0.44 -3.95
N ILE A 134 21.07 0.98 -3.56
CA ILE A 134 21.90 1.77 -4.47
C ILE A 134 22.54 0.84 -5.50
N HIS A 135 22.12 0.96 -6.75
CA HIS A 135 22.62 0.12 -7.85
C HIS A 135 23.82 0.77 -8.53
N GLY A 136 23.73 2.07 -8.79
CA GLY A 136 24.71 2.76 -9.62
C GLY A 136 24.50 4.25 -9.66
N GLU A 137 25.11 4.87 -10.67
CA GLU A 137 25.16 6.31 -10.85
C GLU A 137 24.85 6.65 -12.31
N LYS A 138 24.31 7.84 -12.50
CA LYS A 138 24.01 8.41 -13.81
C LYS A 138 24.53 9.83 -13.87
N GLU A 139 25.43 10.09 -14.81
CA GLU A 139 25.83 11.45 -15.14
C GLU A 139 24.79 12.09 -16.07
N THR A 140 24.32 13.27 -15.68
CA THR A 140 23.39 14.07 -16.47
C THR A 140 23.97 15.46 -16.69
N GLN A 141 23.38 16.23 -17.60
CA GLN A 141 23.74 17.65 -17.79
C GLN A 141 23.48 18.50 -16.54
N ASN A 142 22.62 18.03 -15.63
CA ASN A 142 22.25 18.70 -14.39
C ASN A 142 23.07 18.19 -13.18
N GLY A 143 24.03 17.28 -13.40
CA GLY A 143 24.90 16.70 -12.37
C GLY A 143 24.73 15.20 -12.23
N LYS A 144 25.25 14.67 -11.12
CA LYS A 144 25.28 13.24 -10.81
C LYS A 144 24.03 12.81 -10.03
N GLU A 145 23.29 11.86 -10.58
CA GLU A 145 22.17 11.20 -9.91
C GLU A 145 22.56 9.79 -9.45
N PHE A 146 22.01 9.36 -8.32
CA PHE A 146 22.14 7.97 -7.88
C PHE A 146 20.96 7.15 -8.40
N VAL A 147 21.24 5.95 -8.86
CA VAL A 147 20.25 4.99 -9.30
C VAL A 147 19.92 4.04 -8.15
N TYR A 148 18.67 4.07 -7.73
CA TYR A 148 18.12 3.10 -6.79
C TYR A 148 17.26 2.10 -7.55
N ALA A 149 17.54 0.82 -7.36
CA ALA A 149 16.84 -0.26 -8.04
C ALA A 149 16.27 -1.26 -7.03
N ARG A 150 15.27 -2.00 -7.47
CA ARG A 150 14.67 -3.08 -6.71
C ARG A 150 14.12 -4.16 -7.64
N SER A 151 14.65 -5.38 -7.49
CA SER A 151 14.04 -6.60 -8.06
C SER A 151 12.66 -6.86 -7.43
N LEU A 152 11.72 -7.31 -8.25
CA LEU A 152 10.38 -7.72 -7.82
C LEU A 152 10.27 -9.21 -7.48
N SER A 153 11.34 -9.98 -7.70
CA SER A 153 11.42 -11.41 -7.38
C SER A 153 12.35 -11.71 -6.19
N ASP A 154 13.27 -10.81 -5.87
CA ASP A 154 14.21 -11.00 -4.76
C ASP A 154 13.52 -10.89 -3.40
N VAL A 155 13.94 -11.75 -2.47
CA VAL A 155 13.42 -11.83 -1.10
C VAL A 155 14.52 -11.49 -0.10
N ASN A 156 14.26 -10.52 0.76
CA ASN A 156 15.14 -10.04 1.81
C ASN A 156 14.84 -10.70 3.17
N GLY A 157 13.67 -11.31 3.33
CA GLY A 157 13.21 -11.89 4.59
C GLY A 157 12.68 -10.86 5.58
N ASP A 158 12.33 -9.65 5.11
CA ASP A 158 11.75 -8.59 5.92
C ASP A 158 10.44 -8.07 5.32
N VAL A 159 9.42 -7.89 6.17
CA VAL A 159 8.07 -7.48 5.76
C VAL A 159 8.03 -6.19 4.94
N LEU A 160 8.90 -5.21 5.24
CA LEU A 160 8.90 -3.93 4.54
C LEU A 160 9.77 -3.95 3.30
N LEU A 161 10.95 -4.57 3.39
CA LEU A 161 11.84 -4.71 2.23
C LEU A 161 11.20 -5.56 1.13
N ASP A 162 10.39 -6.54 1.51
CA ASP A 162 9.71 -7.44 0.57
C ASP A 162 8.33 -6.93 0.15
N TYR A 163 7.75 -5.92 0.79
CA TYR A 163 6.45 -5.35 0.40
C TYR A 163 6.42 -4.97 -1.09
N PRO A 164 5.42 -5.35 -1.90
CA PRO A 164 4.15 -5.95 -1.51
C PRO A 164 4.11 -7.47 -1.56
N LEU A 165 5.25 -8.16 -1.77
CA LEU A 165 5.30 -9.62 -1.79
C LEU A 165 4.72 -10.22 -0.50
N VAL A 166 4.08 -11.37 -0.67
CA VAL A 166 3.56 -12.20 0.42
C VAL A 166 4.32 -13.51 0.36
N LEU A 167 4.96 -13.86 1.47
CA LEU A 167 5.80 -15.05 1.63
C LEU A 167 5.08 -16.04 2.54
N PRO A 168 4.06 -16.78 2.06
CA PRO A 168 3.23 -17.60 2.92
C PRO A 168 3.95 -18.84 3.45
N THR A 169 5.03 -19.31 2.84
CA THR A 169 5.69 -20.57 3.23
C THR A 169 6.19 -20.52 4.66
N GLU A 170 5.85 -21.57 5.43
CA GLU A 170 6.12 -21.69 6.87
C GLU A 170 5.55 -20.55 7.76
N LYS A 171 4.66 -19.73 7.22
CA LYS A 171 3.93 -18.69 7.98
C LYS A 171 2.55 -19.15 8.36
N LYS A 172 1.99 -18.61 9.45
CA LYS A 172 0.58 -18.82 9.76
C LYS A 172 -0.27 -17.87 8.94
N LYS A 173 -1.51 -18.29 8.66
CA LYS A 173 -2.49 -17.50 7.91
C LYS A 173 -3.73 -17.33 8.75
N PHE A 174 -4.28 -16.13 8.80
CA PHE A 174 -5.42 -15.80 9.64
C PHE A 174 -6.49 -15.08 8.85
N ILE A 175 -7.75 -15.37 9.18
CA ILE A 175 -8.86 -14.47 8.86
C ILE A 175 -8.94 -13.42 9.95
N LEU A 176 -9.01 -12.14 9.59
CA LEU A 176 -9.28 -11.04 10.52
C LEU A 176 -10.51 -10.25 10.07
N ALA A 177 -11.54 -10.27 10.91
CA ALA A 177 -12.79 -9.60 10.60
C ALA A 177 -12.74 -8.10 10.90
N ILE A 178 -13.38 -7.33 10.03
CA ILE A 178 -13.52 -5.89 10.19
C ILE A 178 -14.93 -5.47 9.84
N ARG A 179 -15.45 -4.56 10.65
CA ARG A 179 -16.78 -4.02 10.42
C ARG A 179 -16.80 -3.03 9.24
N PRO A 180 -17.89 -2.97 8.48
CA PRO A 180 -18.04 -2.08 7.33
C PRO A 180 -17.72 -0.61 7.59
N ASP A 181 -18.03 -0.08 8.78
CA ASP A 181 -17.80 1.31 9.20
C ASP A 181 -16.31 1.70 9.20
N TYR A 182 -15.41 0.72 9.26
CA TYR A 182 -13.96 0.94 9.28
C TYR A 182 -13.25 0.40 8.04
N HIS A 183 -13.87 -0.54 7.31
CA HIS A 183 -13.20 -1.30 6.26
C HIS A 183 -12.66 -0.42 5.14
N THR A 184 -13.52 0.31 4.43
CA THR A 184 -13.12 1.13 3.28
C THR A 184 -12.15 2.25 3.67
N ARG A 185 -12.30 2.81 4.88
CA ARG A 185 -11.42 3.86 5.41
C ARG A 185 -10.00 3.34 5.62
N LEU A 186 -9.87 2.13 6.15
CA LEU A 186 -8.57 1.47 6.36
C LEU A 186 -8.01 0.83 5.08
N PHE A 187 -8.88 0.33 4.20
CA PHE A 187 -8.54 -0.40 2.97
C PHE A 187 -9.20 0.23 1.73
N PRO A 188 -8.76 1.42 1.30
CA PRO A 188 -9.41 2.17 0.22
C PRO A 188 -9.43 1.43 -1.12
N ASP A 189 -8.35 0.74 -1.51
CA ASP A 189 -8.30 -0.04 -2.76
C ASP A 189 -9.19 -1.29 -2.71
N SER A 190 -9.69 -1.66 -1.52
CA SER A 190 -10.59 -2.80 -1.32
C SER A 190 -12.07 -2.43 -1.24
N LYS A 191 -12.40 -1.17 -1.53
CA LYS A 191 -13.77 -0.65 -1.57
C LYS A 191 -14.68 -1.51 -2.45
N LEU A 192 -15.90 -1.74 -1.98
CA LEU A 192 -16.93 -2.43 -2.75
C LEU A 192 -17.70 -1.47 -3.67
N VAL A 193 -18.18 -1.97 -4.80
CA VAL A 193 -18.92 -1.17 -5.81
C VAL A 193 -20.20 -0.54 -5.23
N ASN A 194 -20.80 -1.16 -4.21
CA ASN A 194 -22.02 -0.68 -3.56
C ASN A 194 -21.76 0.30 -2.39
N GLU A 195 -20.52 0.75 -2.19
CA GLU A 195 -20.14 1.71 -1.16
C GLU A 195 -20.04 3.13 -1.71
N SER A 196 -20.41 4.12 -0.89
CA SER A 196 -20.43 5.52 -1.30
C SER A 196 -19.05 6.00 -1.82
N PRO A 197 -19.00 6.76 -2.94
CA PRO A 197 -17.78 7.42 -3.43
C PRO A 197 -17.05 8.24 -2.38
N ASP A 198 -17.77 8.83 -1.42
CA ASP A 198 -17.21 9.82 -0.48
C ASP A 198 -16.59 9.23 0.79
N ILE A 199 -16.59 7.89 0.93
CA ILE A 199 -16.02 7.23 2.11
C ILE A 199 -14.49 7.33 2.15
N VAL A 200 -13.85 7.42 0.98
CA VAL A 200 -12.39 7.53 0.86
C VAL A 200 -12.02 9.01 0.98
N GLN A 201 -11.31 9.34 2.06
CA GLN A 201 -10.80 10.68 2.35
C GLN A 201 -9.27 10.68 2.26
N ASP A 202 -8.65 11.80 1.88
CA ASP A 202 -7.19 11.93 1.82
C ASP A 202 -6.59 12.12 3.22
N VAL A 203 -6.59 11.05 4.01
CA VAL A 203 -6.08 11.02 5.39
C VAL A 203 -4.93 10.02 5.55
N SER A 204 -4.10 10.21 6.57
CA SER A 204 -2.85 9.45 6.74
C SER A 204 -3.02 7.93 6.72
N HIS A 205 -4.06 7.40 7.38
CA HIS A 205 -4.29 5.96 7.44
C HIS A 205 -4.78 5.39 6.10
N THR A 206 -5.44 6.18 5.26
CA THR A 206 -5.84 5.79 3.91
C THR A 206 -4.61 5.71 3.00
N ASN A 207 -3.70 6.68 3.11
CA ASN A 207 -2.50 6.81 2.27
C ASN A 207 -1.33 5.89 2.66
N SER A 208 -1.37 5.33 3.87
CA SER A 208 -0.28 4.50 4.39
C SER A 208 -0.29 3.08 3.84
N ILE A 209 0.89 2.49 3.64
CA ILE A 209 1.03 1.04 3.44
C ILE A 209 0.75 0.29 4.76
N HIS A 210 1.20 0.85 5.88
CA HIS A 210 0.98 0.28 7.20
C HIS A 210 -0.42 0.59 7.72
N LYS A 211 -1.04 -0.37 8.39
CA LYS A 211 -2.34 -0.25 9.05
C LYS A 211 -2.22 -0.72 10.48
N ILE A 212 -3.03 -0.11 11.35
CA ILE A 212 -3.19 -0.52 12.75
C ILE A 212 -4.64 -0.90 12.99
N TYR A 213 -4.82 -2.10 13.52
CA TYR A 213 -6.09 -2.66 13.96
C TYR A 213 -6.09 -2.81 15.48
N ILE A 214 -7.13 -2.29 16.14
CA ILE A 214 -7.26 -2.31 17.61
C ILE A 214 -8.46 -3.18 17.97
N CYS A 215 -8.28 -4.17 18.83
CA CYS A 215 -9.36 -5.09 19.22
C CYS A 215 -9.18 -5.72 20.60
N GLY A 216 -10.21 -6.45 21.04
CA GLY A 216 -10.18 -7.30 22.24
C GLY A 216 -10.24 -8.79 21.93
N MET A 217 -9.84 -9.22 20.73
CA MET A 217 -9.78 -10.63 20.39
C MET A 217 -8.41 -11.20 20.81
N ASP A 218 -8.36 -11.98 21.89
CA ASP A 218 -7.10 -12.56 22.40
C ASP A 218 -6.35 -13.40 21.36
N SER A 219 -7.08 -14.03 20.43
CA SER A 219 -6.49 -14.90 19.40
C SER A 219 -5.49 -14.19 18.47
N VAL A 220 -5.51 -12.84 18.40
CA VAL A 220 -4.53 -12.10 17.58
C VAL A 220 -3.12 -12.18 18.16
N GLN A 221 -2.95 -12.53 19.44
CA GLN A 221 -1.63 -12.75 20.05
C GLN A 221 -0.86 -13.92 19.41
N LEU A 222 -1.55 -14.80 18.68
CA LEU A 222 -0.91 -15.94 17.99
C LEU A 222 -0.20 -15.53 16.70
N MET A 223 -0.39 -14.29 16.24
CA MET A 223 0.24 -13.75 15.04
C MET A 223 1.65 -13.26 15.33
N HIS A 224 2.58 -13.61 14.44
CA HIS A 224 3.98 -13.19 14.48
C HIS A 224 4.32 -12.39 13.23
N ARG A 225 5.45 -11.66 13.28
CA ARG A 225 5.96 -10.93 12.12
C ARG A 225 6.11 -11.86 10.92
N GLY A 226 5.56 -11.46 9.77
CA GLY A 226 5.54 -12.26 8.54
C GLY A 226 4.31 -13.15 8.38
N ASP A 227 3.49 -13.36 9.42
CA ASP A 227 2.22 -14.07 9.26
C ASP A 227 1.27 -13.31 8.34
N VAL A 228 0.39 -14.05 7.65
CA VAL A 228 -0.50 -13.50 6.63
C VAL A 228 -1.90 -13.31 7.21
N ILE A 229 -2.52 -12.18 6.87
CA ILE A 229 -3.90 -11.87 7.23
C ILE A 229 -4.74 -11.75 5.96
N VAL A 230 -5.86 -12.48 5.92
CA VAL A 230 -6.98 -12.26 5.00
C VAL A 230 -8.01 -11.38 5.70
N ILE A 231 -8.23 -10.19 5.17
CA ILE A 231 -9.22 -9.25 5.72
C ILE A 231 -10.63 -9.64 5.29
N TYR A 232 -11.47 -9.95 6.27
CA TYR A 232 -12.87 -10.32 6.10
C TYR A 232 -13.79 -9.17 6.51
N ARG A 233 -14.38 -8.49 5.52
CA ARG A 233 -15.38 -7.45 5.77
C ARG A 233 -16.70 -8.10 6.17
N MET A 234 -17.22 -7.73 7.34
CA MET A 234 -18.50 -8.26 7.85
C MET A 234 -19.71 -7.70 7.08
N THR A 235 -20.89 -8.24 7.36
CA THR A 235 -22.15 -7.73 6.84
C THR A 235 -22.41 -6.30 7.34
N ASP A 236 -23.06 -5.49 6.51
CA ASP A 236 -23.54 -4.15 6.87
C ASP A 236 -24.98 -4.18 7.44
N GLY A 237 -25.53 -5.37 7.68
CA GLY A 237 -26.87 -5.57 8.23
C GLY A 237 -28.02 -5.38 7.24
N LYS A 238 -27.74 -5.02 5.98
CA LYS A 238 -28.79 -4.78 4.96
C LYS A 238 -29.32 -6.04 4.27
N GLY A 239 -28.84 -7.22 4.68
CA GLY A 239 -29.24 -8.51 4.12
C GLY A 239 -28.39 -9.67 4.66
N PRO A 240 -28.58 -10.89 4.13
CA PRO A 240 -27.92 -12.07 4.65
C PRO A 240 -26.39 -11.97 4.59
N ALA A 241 -25.73 -12.22 5.72
CA ALA A 241 -24.26 -12.21 5.82
C ALA A 241 -23.59 -13.18 4.83
N LYS A 242 -24.31 -14.23 4.41
CA LYS A 242 -23.89 -15.21 3.40
C LYS A 242 -23.41 -14.53 2.10
N TYR A 243 -24.09 -13.46 1.67
CA TYR A 243 -23.82 -12.75 0.42
C TYR A 243 -23.14 -11.39 0.61
N ARG A 244 -23.22 -10.82 1.82
CA ARG A 244 -22.76 -9.45 2.10
C ARG A 244 -21.42 -9.36 2.82
N SER A 245 -21.01 -10.40 3.52
CA SER A 245 -19.67 -10.48 4.08
C SER A 245 -18.72 -11.08 3.06
N VAL A 246 -17.51 -10.53 2.94
CA VAL A 246 -16.56 -10.88 1.86
C VAL A 246 -15.11 -10.86 2.35
N ALA A 247 -14.26 -11.70 1.75
CA ALA A 247 -12.80 -11.52 1.81
C ALA A 247 -12.38 -10.38 0.85
N THR A 248 -11.44 -9.54 1.27
CA THR A 248 -11.18 -8.27 0.57
C THR A 248 -9.72 -7.95 0.33
N SER A 249 -8.82 -8.33 1.24
CA SER A 249 -7.41 -7.95 1.17
C SER A 249 -6.51 -9.03 1.75
N ILE A 250 -5.27 -9.07 1.28
CA ILE A 250 -4.15 -9.80 1.90
C ILE A 250 -3.20 -8.80 2.54
N CYS A 251 -2.74 -9.11 3.74
CA CYS A 251 -1.87 -8.27 4.56
C CYS A 251 -0.78 -9.12 5.21
N VAL A 252 0.33 -8.49 5.60
CA VAL A 252 1.44 -9.17 6.30
C VAL A 252 1.70 -8.51 7.65
N VAL A 253 1.76 -9.32 8.71
CA VAL A 253 1.91 -8.85 10.09
C VAL A 253 3.28 -8.25 10.30
N GLU A 254 3.33 -7.02 10.84
CA GLU A 254 4.57 -6.38 11.28
C GLU A 254 4.84 -6.65 12.76
N SER A 255 3.80 -6.54 13.60
CA SER A 255 3.87 -6.75 15.05
C SER A 255 2.48 -6.84 15.70
N VAL A 256 2.42 -7.50 16.85
CA VAL A 256 1.28 -7.46 17.77
C VAL A 256 1.77 -6.90 19.10
N ARG A 257 1.09 -5.87 19.62
CA ARG A 257 1.39 -5.26 20.90
C ARG A 257 0.18 -5.28 21.82
N HIS A 258 0.44 -5.41 23.11
CA HIS A 258 -0.56 -5.15 24.14
C HIS A 258 -0.55 -3.67 24.53
N ILE A 259 -1.69 -3.10 24.87
CA ILE A 259 -1.86 -1.68 25.21
C ILE A 259 -1.09 -1.26 26.47
N THR A 260 -0.74 -2.22 27.33
CA THR A 260 0.12 -1.98 28.52
C THR A 260 1.60 -1.95 28.18
N SER A 261 2.00 -2.28 26.95
CA SER A 261 3.40 -2.16 26.50
C SER A 261 3.80 -0.71 26.15
N PHE A 262 2.88 0.24 26.27
CA PHE A 262 3.13 1.66 26.03
C PHE A 262 3.31 2.36 27.38
N ASN A 263 4.36 3.18 27.47
CA ASN A 263 4.74 3.87 28.69
C ASN A 263 3.64 4.81 29.22
N ASP A 264 2.90 5.43 28.30
CA ASP A 264 1.88 6.43 28.61
C ASP A 264 0.82 6.50 27.49
N GLU A 265 -0.22 7.31 27.71
CA GLU A 265 -1.30 7.51 26.74
C GLU A 265 -0.81 8.18 25.44
N ASP A 266 0.10 9.14 25.54
CA ASP A 266 0.56 9.91 24.38
C ASP A 266 1.42 9.08 23.44
N SER A 267 2.28 8.20 23.95
CA SER A 267 3.07 7.25 23.16
C SER A 267 2.18 6.25 22.43
N PHE A 268 1.08 5.80 23.05
CA PHE A 268 0.06 4.97 22.39
C PHE A 268 -0.65 5.74 21.26
N VAL A 269 -1.12 6.96 21.54
CA VAL A 269 -1.79 7.80 20.53
C VAL A 269 -0.85 8.05 19.36
N LYS A 270 0.40 8.47 19.62
CA LYS A 270 1.41 8.75 18.60
C LYS A 270 1.68 7.53 17.72
N TYR A 271 1.71 6.33 18.29
CA TYR A 271 1.90 5.08 17.56
C TYR A 271 0.71 4.75 16.65
N CYS A 272 -0.52 4.94 17.14
CA CYS A 272 -1.75 4.51 16.46
C CYS A 272 -2.32 5.53 15.47
N TYR A 273 -2.19 6.83 15.76
CA TYR A 273 -2.98 7.90 15.12
C TYR A 273 -2.82 7.96 13.60
N LYS A 274 -1.58 7.82 13.09
CA LYS A 274 -1.32 7.91 11.64
C LYS A 274 -1.77 6.69 10.84
N PHE A 275 -1.96 5.54 11.50
CA PHE A 275 -2.11 4.25 10.83
C PHE A 275 -3.44 3.55 11.15
N SER A 276 -4.27 4.12 12.03
CA SER A 276 -5.61 3.61 12.37
C SER A 276 -6.71 4.57 11.93
N VAL A 277 -7.93 4.06 11.82
CA VAL A 277 -9.13 4.86 11.46
C VAL A 277 -9.69 5.68 12.63
N PHE A 278 -9.08 5.59 13.81
CA PHE A 278 -9.63 6.17 15.03
C PHE A 278 -9.11 7.61 15.23
N SER A 279 -10.01 8.47 15.68
CA SER A 279 -9.65 9.80 16.15
C SER A 279 -8.79 9.73 17.41
N GLU A 280 -8.04 10.80 17.70
CA GLU A 280 -7.27 10.90 18.94
C GLU A 280 -8.15 10.66 20.18
N LYS A 281 -9.37 11.21 20.20
CA LYS A 281 -10.33 11.03 21.31
C LYS A 281 -10.68 9.55 21.51
N GLU A 282 -10.93 8.81 20.44
CA GLU A 282 -11.21 7.37 20.50
C GLU A 282 -10.00 6.59 20.98
N LEU A 283 -8.81 6.92 20.49
CA LEU A 283 -7.55 6.27 20.92
C LEU A 283 -7.31 6.48 22.43
N ARG A 284 -7.42 7.71 22.92
CA ARG A 284 -7.33 8.01 24.36
C ARG A 284 -8.35 7.21 25.17
N ASN A 285 -9.58 7.10 24.68
CA ASN A 285 -10.59 6.27 25.31
C ASN A 285 -10.23 4.78 25.35
N PHE A 286 -9.67 4.21 24.27
CA PHE A 286 -9.17 2.84 24.29
C PHE A 286 -8.05 2.64 25.31
N TYR A 287 -7.13 3.60 25.42
CA TYR A 287 -6.04 3.55 26.37
C TYR A 287 -6.51 3.56 27.83
N ARG A 288 -7.49 4.41 28.15
CA ARG A 288 -8.06 4.53 29.52
C ARG A 288 -8.93 3.35 29.90
N THR A 289 -9.77 2.89 28.97
CA THR A 289 -10.73 1.81 29.26
C THR A 289 -10.14 0.41 29.19
N LYS A 290 -9.04 0.23 28.44
CA LYS A 290 -8.34 -1.06 28.23
C LYS A 290 -9.23 -2.18 27.68
N ARG A 291 -10.44 -1.87 27.16
CA ARG A 291 -11.41 -2.86 26.64
C ARG A 291 -10.98 -3.52 25.33
N SER A 292 -10.09 -2.87 24.59
CA SER A 292 -9.52 -3.39 23.34
C SER A 292 -7.99 -3.35 23.45
N PRO A 293 -7.41 -4.31 24.18
CA PRO A 293 -6.02 -4.23 24.58
C PRO A 293 -5.02 -4.61 23.48
N TYR A 294 -5.44 -5.14 22.34
CA TYR A 294 -4.52 -5.60 21.29
C TYR A 294 -4.40 -4.61 20.16
N ILE A 295 -3.17 -4.40 19.72
CA ILE A 295 -2.78 -3.51 18.64
C ILE A 295 -2.00 -4.34 17.63
N VAL A 296 -2.64 -4.67 16.52
CA VAL A 296 -2.04 -5.42 15.41
C VAL A 296 -1.61 -4.42 14.36
N ARG A 297 -0.32 -4.41 14.03
CA ARG A 297 0.25 -3.61 12.94
C ARG A 297 0.63 -4.53 11.79
N PHE A 298 0.26 -4.16 10.58
CA PHE A 298 0.51 -4.95 9.36
C PHE A 298 0.60 -4.05 8.12
N THR A 299 1.17 -4.58 7.04
CA THR A 299 1.17 -3.95 5.72
C THR A 299 -0.07 -4.36 4.92
N TYR A 300 -0.62 -3.44 4.14
CA TYR A 300 -1.71 -3.69 3.20
C TYR A 300 -1.13 -4.04 1.81
N ASN A 301 -0.89 -5.33 1.60
CA ASN A 301 -0.16 -5.84 0.43
C ASN A 301 -1.04 -5.90 -0.81
N ILE A 302 -2.17 -6.61 -0.74
CA ILE A 302 -2.97 -6.92 -1.93
C ILE A 302 -4.43 -6.57 -1.67
N ALA A 303 -5.04 -5.80 -2.57
CA ALA A 303 -6.50 -5.71 -2.69
C ALA A 303 -6.95 -6.83 -3.64
N LEU A 304 -7.85 -7.72 -3.20
CA LEU A 304 -8.34 -8.77 -4.08
C LEU A 304 -9.02 -8.15 -5.31
N GLN A 305 -9.06 -8.81 -6.47
CA GLN A 305 -9.82 -8.28 -7.61
C GLN A 305 -11.29 -8.70 -7.52
N LYS A 306 -11.53 -9.97 -7.20
CA LYS A 306 -12.85 -10.48 -6.82
C LYS A 306 -12.96 -10.55 -5.31
N ARG A 307 -14.19 -10.41 -4.78
CA ARG A 307 -14.47 -10.42 -3.34
C ARG A 307 -15.25 -11.70 -3.00
N PRO A 308 -14.57 -12.81 -2.67
CA PRO A 308 -15.24 -14.06 -2.33
C PRO A 308 -16.24 -13.84 -1.20
N THR A 309 -17.50 -14.19 -1.43
CA THR A 309 -18.57 -14.04 -0.43
C THR A 309 -18.40 -15.08 0.67
N ARG A 310 -19.04 -14.85 1.82
CA ARG A 310 -19.05 -15.83 2.91
C ARG A 310 -19.58 -17.19 2.47
N GLU A 311 -20.56 -17.24 1.56
CA GLU A 311 -20.99 -18.48 0.91
C GLU A 311 -19.82 -19.24 0.28
N MET A 312 -19.08 -18.60 -0.62
CA MET A 312 -17.95 -19.21 -1.29
C MET A 312 -16.87 -19.65 -0.29
N LEU A 313 -16.60 -18.82 0.72
CA LEU A 313 -15.64 -19.15 1.78
C LEU A 313 -16.08 -20.35 2.63
N ILE A 314 -17.39 -20.60 2.80
CA ILE A 314 -17.89 -21.77 3.54
C ILE A 314 -17.92 -23.00 2.61
N ASP A 315 -18.49 -22.85 1.43
CA ASP A 315 -18.88 -23.96 0.57
C ASP A 315 -17.70 -24.47 -0.27
N GLN A 316 -16.81 -23.57 -0.73
CA GLN A 316 -15.68 -23.91 -1.61
C GLN A 316 -14.35 -23.96 -0.84
N VAL A 317 -14.12 -23.00 0.07
CA VAL A 317 -12.88 -22.97 0.87
C VAL A 317 -12.99 -23.87 2.11
N GLY A 318 -14.19 -24.14 2.61
CA GLY A 318 -14.39 -24.97 3.80
C GLY A 318 -14.16 -24.23 5.12
N LEU A 319 -14.23 -22.90 5.15
CA LEU A 319 -14.07 -22.13 6.39
C LEU A 319 -15.27 -22.36 7.33
N ARG A 320 -14.97 -22.48 8.63
CA ARG A 320 -15.97 -22.71 9.69
C ARG A 320 -15.96 -21.65 10.80
N GLY A 321 -14.95 -20.77 10.82
CA GLY A 321 -14.73 -19.82 11.91
C GLY A 321 -13.79 -20.40 12.98
N ASP A 322 -13.71 -19.71 14.11
CA ASP A 322 -13.00 -20.21 15.29
C ASP A 322 -13.69 -21.47 15.89
N ARG A 323 -13.15 -21.96 17.02
CA ARG A 323 -13.71 -23.14 17.72
C ARG A 323 -15.18 -23.00 18.13
N THR A 324 -15.71 -21.78 18.17
CA THR A 324 -17.11 -21.45 18.48
C THR A 324 -17.94 -21.10 17.24
N GLY A 325 -17.35 -21.21 16.04
CA GLY A 325 -17.96 -20.83 14.77
C GLY A 325 -17.98 -19.32 14.51
N ARG A 326 -17.29 -18.51 15.33
CA ARG A 326 -17.25 -17.05 15.15
C ARG A 326 -16.22 -16.67 14.10
N TRP A 327 -16.57 -15.67 13.29
CA TRP A 327 -15.72 -15.12 12.26
C TRP A 327 -15.11 -13.81 12.74
N GLY A 328 -14.36 -13.87 13.85
CA GLY A 328 -13.63 -12.73 14.43
C GLY A 328 -12.17 -12.75 14.00
N ASN A 329 -11.40 -13.65 14.62
CA ASN A 329 -10.03 -13.94 14.22
C ASN A 329 -9.72 -15.43 14.43
N PHE A 330 -9.28 -16.13 13.38
CA PHE A 330 -8.94 -17.55 13.42
C PHE A 330 -7.92 -17.94 12.35
N GLU A 331 -7.12 -18.96 12.64
CA GLU A 331 -6.12 -19.50 11.73
C GLU A 331 -6.78 -20.33 10.60
N ILE A 332 -6.20 -20.27 9.40
CA ILE A 332 -6.62 -21.04 8.22
C ILE A 332 -5.43 -21.84 7.67
N THR A 333 -5.72 -22.93 6.98
CA THR A 333 -4.68 -23.78 6.38
C THR A 333 -4.14 -23.21 5.08
N ASP A 334 -3.00 -23.74 4.62
CA ASP A 334 -2.40 -23.36 3.33
C ASP A 334 -3.34 -23.61 2.17
N GLN A 335 -4.02 -24.76 2.17
CA GLN A 335 -5.02 -25.09 1.15
C GLN A 335 -6.16 -24.07 1.14
N GLN A 336 -6.65 -23.67 2.31
CA GLN A 336 -7.72 -22.66 2.42
C GLN A 336 -7.25 -21.30 1.93
N PHE A 337 -6.03 -20.90 2.29
CA PHE A 337 -5.43 -19.65 1.84
C PHE A 337 -5.26 -19.63 0.32
N ASN A 338 -4.70 -20.68 -0.27
CA ASN A 338 -4.49 -20.78 -1.72
C ASN A 338 -5.83 -20.74 -2.48
N GLU A 339 -6.87 -21.38 -1.96
CA GLU A 339 -8.20 -21.30 -2.57
C GLU A 339 -8.80 -19.89 -2.48
N ILE A 340 -8.56 -19.14 -1.39
CA ILE A 340 -8.96 -17.73 -1.28
C ILE A 340 -8.24 -16.87 -2.32
N LEU A 341 -6.93 -17.08 -2.53
CA LEU A 341 -6.17 -16.37 -3.57
C LEU A 341 -6.75 -16.62 -4.96
N ARG A 342 -7.06 -17.88 -5.27
CA ARG A 342 -7.69 -18.30 -6.54
C ARG A 342 -9.05 -17.62 -6.75
N LEU A 343 -9.94 -17.70 -5.75
CA LEU A 343 -11.27 -17.08 -5.82
C LEU A 343 -11.21 -15.55 -5.86
N GLY A 344 -10.20 -14.96 -5.24
CA GLY A 344 -9.94 -13.53 -5.23
C GLY A 344 -9.32 -12.99 -6.52
N CYS A 345 -8.91 -13.87 -7.45
CA CYS A 345 -8.15 -13.55 -8.65
C CYS A 345 -6.89 -12.73 -8.33
N VAL A 346 -6.10 -13.21 -7.37
CA VAL A 346 -4.81 -12.60 -7.02
C VAL A 346 -3.79 -12.89 -8.12
N ASN A 347 -2.99 -11.89 -8.49
CA ASN A 347 -1.84 -12.08 -9.37
C ASN A 347 -0.77 -12.88 -8.59
N GLU A 348 -0.44 -14.07 -9.09
CA GLU A 348 0.50 -15.01 -8.46
C GLU A 348 1.90 -14.41 -8.29
N SER A 349 2.30 -13.43 -9.10
CA SER A 349 3.59 -12.73 -8.95
C SER A 349 3.76 -12.02 -7.59
N PHE A 350 2.67 -11.74 -6.86
CA PHE A 350 2.76 -11.20 -5.51
C PHE A 350 3.04 -12.28 -4.44
N ILE A 351 2.93 -13.56 -4.77
CA ILE A 351 3.00 -14.68 -3.82
C ILE A 351 4.27 -15.50 -4.10
N ILE A 352 5.20 -15.53 -3.15
CA ILE A 352 6.46 -16.27 -3.27
C ILE A 352 6.41 -17.48 -2.33
N HIS A 353 6.37 -18.68 -2.92
CA HIS A 353 6.29 -19.96 -2.21
C HIS A 353 7.66 -20.56 -1.91
#